data_AF-A0A558ARC4-F1
#
_entry.id   AF-A0A558ARC4-F1
#
_cell.length_a   1.000
_cell.length_b   1.000
_cell.length_c   1.000
_cell.angle_alpha   90.00
_cell.angle_beta   90.00
_cell.angle_gamma   90.00
#
_symmetry.space_group_name_H-M   'P 1'
#
loop_
_entity.id
_entity.type
_entity.pdbx_description
1 polymer ?
#
loop_
_entity_poly.entity_id
_entity_poly.type
_entity_poly.pdbx_seq_one_letter_code
_entity_poly.pdbx_strand_id
1 'polypeptide(L)' 'MTYTHLTTDELVIIEAYFHHDTPISHIAKRIGRARQTV' A
#
# COMPACT_ATOMS: atom_id res chain seq x y z
N MET A 1 7.86 13.30 4.85
CA MET A 1 7.03 13.02 3.67
C MET A 1 5.68 12.56 4.19
N THR A 2 4.66 13.40 4.10
CA THR A 2 3.29 13.03 4.50
C THR A 2 2.64 12.41 3.27
N TYR A 3 2.28 11.13 3.33
CA TYR A 3 1.55 10.46 2.25
C TYR A 3 0.12 11.01 2.18
N THR A 4 -0.05 12.22 1.65
CA THR A 4 -1.34 12.95 1.62
C THR A 4 -2.42 12.25 0.79
N HIS A 5 -2.03 11.26 -0.02
CA HIS A 5 -2.91 10.53 -0.92
C HIS A 5 -3.29 9.13 -0.38
N LEU A 6 -2.69 8.70 0.72
CA LEU A 6 -2.97 7.42 1.38
C LEU A 6 -3.58 7.69 2.76
N THR A 7 -4.63 6.96 3.06
CA THR A 7 -5.23 6.93 4.41
C THR A 7 -4.37 6.10 5.35
N THR A 8 -4.52 6.31 6.66
CA THR A 8 -3.81 5.50 7.67
C THR A 8 -4.11 4.00 7.52
N ASP A 9 -5.32 3.63 7.14
CA ASP A 9 -5.70 2.22 6.92
C ASP A 9 -4.93 1.60 5.74
N GLU A 10 -4.86 2.33 4.61
CA GLU A 10 -4.04 1.93 3.45
C GLU A 10 -2.56 1.78 3.84
N LEU A 11 -2.02 2.69 4.64
CA LEU A 11 -0.64 2.60 5.14
C LEU A 11 -0.41 1.37 6.02
N VAL A 12 -1.33 1.05 6.93
CA VAL A 12 -1.24 -0.14 7.78
C VAL A 12 -1.25 -1.42 6.94
N ILE A 13 -2.09 -1.47 5.89
CA ILE A 13 -2.12 -2.59 4.95
C ILE A 13 -0.78 -2.70 4.22
N ILE A 14 -0.26 -1.59 3.68
CA ILE A 14 1.01 -1.58 2.93
C ILE A 14 2.15 -2.10 3.81
N GLU A 15 2.30 -1.57 5.02
CA GLU A 15 3.32 -2.01 5.98
C GLU A 15 3.21 -3.50 6.30
N ALA A 16 1.99 -3.98 6.61
CA ALA A 16 1.75 -5.38 6.92
C ALA A 16 2.16 -6.32 5.76
N TYR A 17 1.85 -5.97 4.51
CA TYR A 17 2.23 -6.81 3.36
C TYR A 17 3.71 -6.63 2.96
N PHE A 18 4.30 -5.47 3.22
CA PHE A 18 5.72 -5.20 2.96
C PHE A 18 6.63 -6.09 3.84
N HIS A 19 6.28 -6.27 5.11
CA HIS A 19 6.98 -7.20 6.02
C HIS A 19 6.88 -8.68 5.61
N HIS A 20 5.99 -9.01 4.68
CA HIS A 20 5.76 -10.37 4.17
C HIS A 20 6.30 -10.58 2.75
N ASP A 21 7.20 -9.71 2.25
CA ASP A 21 7.77 -9.76 0.88
C ASP A 21 6.69 -9.81 -0.23
N THR A 22 5.51 -9.26 0.05
CA THR A 22 4.40 -9.33 -0.90
C THR A 22 4.64 -8.37 -2.07
N PRO A 23 4.42 -8.80 -3.33
CA PRO A 23 4.59 -7.92 -4.47
C PRO A 23 3.70 -6.67 -4.38
N ILE A 24 4.27 -5.51 -4.68
CA ILE A 24 3.55 -4.21 -4.66
C ILE A 24 2.29 -4.24 -5.55
N SER A 25 2.30 -5.00 -6.65
CA SER A 25 1.12 -5.19 -7.50
C SER A 25 -0.06 -5.85 -6.78
N HIS A 26 0.22 -6.78 -5.85
CA HIS A 26 -0.81 -7.39 -5.02
C HIS A 26 -1.35 -6.42 -3.98
N ILE A 27 -0.46 -5.64 -3.35
CA ILE A 27 -0.83 -4.62 -2.36
C ILE A 27 -1.72 -3.57 -3.03
N ALA A 28 -1.30 -3.02 -4.17
CA ALA A 28 -2.04 -2.06 -4.97
C ALA A 28 -3.42 -2.59 -5.40
N LYS A 29 -3.50 -3.85 -5.83
CA LYS A 29 -4.77 -4.50 -6.15
C LYS A 29 -5.67 -4.65 -4.93
N ARG A 30 -5.11 -4.96 -3.76
CA ARG A 30 -5.84 -5.14 -2.50
C ARG A 30 -6.47 -3.85 -2.01
N ILE A 31 -5.76 -2.73 -2.11
CA ILE A 31 -6.26 -1.41 -1.69
C ILE A 31 -6.97 -0.65 -2.82
N GLY A 32 -7.07 -1.23 -4.03
CA GLY A 32 -7.76 -0.61 -5.16
C GLY A 32 -7.04 0.61 -5.74
N ARG A 33 -5.71 0.67 -5.63
CA ARG A 33 -4.89 1.82 -6.09
C ARG A 33 -4.00 1.44 -7.25
N ALA A 34 -3.53 2.47 -7.97
CA ALA A 34 -2.47 2.30 -8.94
C ALA A 34 -1.16 1.95 -8.22
N ARG A 35 -0.32 1.14 -8.87
CA ARG A 35 1.00 0.75 -8.32
C ARG A 35 1.92 1.94 -8.06
N GLN A 36 1.72 3.07 -8.74
CA GLN A 36 2.49 4.30 -8.51
C GLN A 36 2.11 5.02 -7.21
N THR A 37 0.91 4.73 -6.68
CA THR A 37 0.39 5.33 -5.45
C THR A 37 0.85 4.56 -4.21
N VAL A 38 1.28 3.31 -4.38
CA VAL A 38 1.74 2.38 -3.33
C VAL A 38 3.25 2.30 -3.36
#